data_AF-A0A0V0TWY4-F1
#
_entry.id   AF-A0A0V0TWY4-F1
#
_cell.length_a   1.000
_cell.length_b   1.000
_cell.length_c   1.000
_cell.angle_alpha   90.00
_cell.angle_beta   90.00
_cell.angle_gamma   90.00
#
_symmetry.space_group_name_H-M   'P 1'
#
loop_
_entity.id
_entity.type
_entity.pdbx_description
1 polymer ?
#
loop_
_entity_poly.entity_id
_entity_poly.type
_entity_poly.pdbx_seq_one_letter_code
_entity_poly.pdbx_strand_id
1 'polypeptide(L)'
;MNFGITSKIVEASNLRIVNTMASAAKVRSRKLAANKDRLNQLLAELEELCLESADVCEIKEEISLTEKIYHESDALQGELVLDLDGEERQSAIEDWSKWRKLFRQRKSRACAIIEEAHGNRGMGIDSDDSCRPAVRAGNGRLPEMKLPHDLDAATKFTYLICSTEGRARSSIEGIPLTAANYQQAVSILKARFGRPRMVVRENLTALWKLPACSEMSMRGIQSLVDE
;
A
#
# COMPACT_ATOMS: atom_id res chain seq x y z
N MET A 1 19.31 50.48 34.01
CA MET A 1 18.08 50.19 33.21
C MET A 1 18.17 48.93 32.33
N ASN A 2 19.31 48.21 32.25
CA ASN A 2 19.43 47.06 31.33
C ASN A 2 18.82 45.73 31.82
N PHE A 3 18.64 45.53 33.13
CA PHE A 3 18.12 44.27 33.70
C PHE A 3 16.66 43.96 33.30
N GLY A 4 15.82 44.98 33.11
CA GLY A 4 14.42 44.79 32.72
C GLY A 4 14.24 44.43 31.24
N ILE A 5 15.24 44.74 30.38
CA ILE A 5 15.19 44.45 28.95
C ILE A 5 15.63 43.00 28.69
N THR A 6 16.70 42.54 29.37
CA THR A 6 17.18 41.16 29.24
C THR A 6 16.15 40.15 29.76
N SER A 7 15.49 40.43 30.88
CA SER A 7 14.43 39.56 31.43
C SER A 7 13.24 39.39 30.47
N LYS A 8 12.75 40.48 29.86
CA LYS A 8 11.64 40.43 28.88
C LYS A 8 12.00 39.67 27.60
N ILE A 9 13.25 39.76 27.16
CA ILE A 9 13.73 39.04 25.96
C ILE A 9 13.81 37.53 26.23
N VAL A 10 14.29 37.13 27.40
CA VAL A 10 14.34 35.71 27.80
C VAL A 10 12.94 35.11 27.90
N GLU A 11 12.01 35.81 28.54
CA GLU A 11 10.63 35.37 28.70
C GLU A 11 9.89 35.25 27.35
N ALA A 12 10.06 36.22 26.46
CA ALA A 12 9.52 36.17 25.10
C ALA A 12 10.11 35.02 24.26
N SER A 13 11.39 34.71 24.46
CA SER A 13 12.07 33.60 23.78
C SER A 13 11.55 32.25 24.28
N ASN A 14 11.39 32.08 25.59
CA ASN A 14 10.80 30.88 26.20
C ASN A 14 9.36 30.65 25.72
N LEU A 15 8.55 31.70 25.67
CA LEU A 15 7.17 31.62 25.19
C LEU A 15 7.10 31.17 23.71
N ARG A 16 8.01 31.67 22.86
CA ARG A 16 8.11 31.22 21.46
C ARG A 16 8.49 29.75 21.33
N ILE A 17 9.42 29.27 22.16
CA ILE A 17 9.85 27.86 22.15
C ILE A 17 8.68 26.95 22.53
N VAL A 18 7.99 27.25 23.64
CA VAL A 18 6.83 26.48 24.10
C VAL A 18 5.71 26.45 23.05
N ASN A 19 5.39 27.60 22.44
CA ASN A 19 4.35 27.66 21.41
C ASN A 19 4.73 26.87 20.14
N THR A 20 6.01 26.82 19.79
CA THR A 20 6.51 26.03 18.66
C THR A 20 6.40 24.54 18.95
N MET A 21 6.77 24.10 20.16
CA MET A 21 6.64 22.70 20.59
C MET A 21 5.18 22.26 20.65
N ALA A 22 4.30 23.08 21.21
CA ALA A 22 2.86 22.80 21.25
C ALA A 22 2.25 22.70 19.84
N SER A 23 2.69 23.56 18.92
CA SER A 23 2.26 23.49 17.51
C SER A 23 2.73 22.20 16.83
N ALA A 24 3.98 21.77 17.08
CA ALA A 24 4.52 20.52 16.54
C ALA A 24 3.81 19.28 17.12
N ALA A 25 3.52 19.26 18.42
CA ALA A 25 2.75 18.19 19.06
C ALA A 25 1.34 18.08 18.47
N LYS A 26 0.69 19.21 18.21
CA LYS A 26 -0.62 19.26 17.56
C LYS A 26 -0.60 18.74 16.12
N VAL A 27 0.48 18.99 15.37
CA VAL A 27 0.67 18.41 14.03
C VAL A 27 0.87 16.90 14.11
N ARG A 28 1.72 16.42 15.02
CA ARG A 28 1.97 14.98 15.24
C ARG A 28 0.69 14.24 15.63
N SER A 29 -0.10 14.79 16.56
CA SER A 29 -1.40 14.24 16.97
C SER A 29 -2.37 14.09 15.78
N ARG A 30 -2.50 15.12 14.93
CA ARG A 30 -3.33 15.05 13.71
C ARG A 30 -2.84 13.99 12.72
N LYS A 31 -1.54 13.93 12.48
CA LYS A 31 -0.95 12.93 11.56
C LYS A 31 -1.15 11.51 12.08
N LEU A 32 -0.98 11.32 13.40
CA LEU A 32 -1.22 10.04 14.05
C LEU A 32 -2.70 9.61 13.96
N ALA A 33 -3.65 10.54 14.10
CA ALA A 33 -5.07 10.26 13.92
C ALA A 33 -5.38 9.79 12.49
N ALA A 34 -4.92 10.53 11.47
CA ALA A 34 -5.11 10.14 10.07
C ALA A 34 -4.47 8.79 9.74
N ASN A 35 -3.28 8.52 10.30
CA ASN A 35 -2.63 7.23 10.15
C ASN A 35 -3.38 6.09 10.84
N LYS A 36 -3.98 6.32 12.02
CA LYS A 36 -4.84 5.34 12.70
C LYS A 36 -6.06 5.00 11.84
N ASP A 37 -6.74 6.01 11.27
CA ASP A 37 -7.88 5.78 10.38
C ASP A 37 -7.48 4.94 9.16
N ARG A 38 -6.34 5.28 8.54
CA ARG A 38 -5.80 4.52 7.42
C ARG A 38 -5.40 3.11 7.80
N LEU A 39 -4.78 2.91 8.95
CA LEU A 39 -4.40 1.60 9.46
C LEU A 39 -5.65 0.73 9.70
N ASN A 40 -6.74 1.31 10.22
CA ASN A 40 -8.02 0.61 10.37
C ASN A 40 -8.56 0.13 9.02
N GLN A 41 -8.53 0.99 8.00
CA GLN A 41 -8.97 0.65 6.67
C GLN A 41 -8.13 -0.50 6.07
N LEU A 42 -6.81 -0.38 6.10
CA LEU A 42 -5.91 -1.43 5.58
C LEU A 42 -6.08 -2.75 6.32
N LEU A 43 -6.29 -2.71 7.64
CA LEU A 43 -6.56 -3.91 8.44
C LEU A 43 -7.91 -4.56 8.08
N ALA A 44 -8.92 -3.77 7.71
CA ALA A 44 -10.20 -4.29 7.22
C ALA A 44 -10.06 -4.90 5.82
N GLU A 45 -9.35 -4.23 4.91
CA GLU A 45 -9.04 -4.74 3.56
C GLU A 45 -8.25 -6.06 3.64
N LEU A 46 -7.28 -6.15 4.55
CA LEU A 46 -6.53 -7.39 4.79
C LEU A 46 -7.44 -8.53 5.27
N GLU A 47 -8.40 -8.23 6.15
CA GLU A 47 -9.36 -9.22 6.65
C GLU A 47 -10.32 -9.69 5.56
N GLU A 48 -10.78 -8.80 4.69
CA GLU A 48 -11.59 -9.13 3.51
C GLU A 48 -10.82 -10.02 2.52
N LEU A 49 -9.56 -9.67 2.21
CA LEU A 49 -8.70 -10.48 1.35
C LEU A 49 -8.45 -11.88 1.94
N CYS A 50 -8.31 -11.98 3.26
CA CYS A 50 -8.18 -13.26 3.94
C CYS A 50 -9.47 -14.11 3.89
N LEU A 51 -10.63 -13.51 3.65
CA LEU A 51 -11.92 -14.21 3.51
C LEU A 51 -12.24 -14.58 2.06
N GLU A 52 -11.85 -13.76 1.09
CA GLU A 52 -12.29 -13.86 -0.33
C GLU A 52 -11.47 -14.83 -1.21
N SER A 53 -10.70 -15.78 -0.67
CA SER A 53 -9.79 -16.64 -1.45
C SER A 53 -8.77 -15.85 -2.31
N ALA A 54 -8.33 -14.70 -1.81
CA ALA A 54 -7.39 -13.82 -2.52
C ALA A 54 -6.06 -14.53 -2.83
N ASP A 55 -5.38 -14.09 -3.89
CA ASP A 55 -4.07 -14.63 -4.26
C ASP A 55 -3.05 -14.34 -3.15
N VAL A 56 -2.17 -15.31 -2.88
CA VAL A 56 -1.12 -15.22 -1.85
C VAL A 56 -0.25 -13.97 -2.06
N CYS A 57 -0.03 -13.55 -3.30
CA CYS A 57 0.70 -12.33 -3.60
C CYS A 57 -0.03 -11.05 -3.17
N GLU A 58 -1.36 -10.98 -3.31
CA GLU A 58 -2.14 -9.81 -2.88
C GLU A 58 -2.13 -9.71 -1.35
N ILE A 59 -2.30 -10.83 -0.65
CA ILE A 59 -2.23 -10.87 0.82
C ILE A 59 -0.83 -10.45 1.31
N LYS A 60 0.25 -10.92 0.68
CA LYS A 60 1.63 -10.52 1.06
C LYS A 60 1.88 -9.03 0.88
N GLU A 61 1.44 -8.46 -0.23
CA GLU A 61 1.58 -7.03 -0.50
C GLU A 61 0.76 -6.19 0.48
N GLU A 62 -0.46 -6.64 0.81
CA GLU A 62 -1.31 -6.00 1.81
C GLU A 62 -0.67 -5.96 3.20
N ILE A 63 -0.07 -7.07 3.63
CA ILE A 63 0.69 -7.14 4.88
C ILE A 63 1.83 -6.11 4.86
N SER A 64 2.59 -6.02 3.77
CA SER A 64 3.72 -5.09 3.65
C SER A 64 3.30 -3.61 3.73
N LEU A 65 2.19 -3.25 3.09
CA LEU A 65 1.64 -1.89 3.18
C LEU A 65 1.13 -1.55 4.58
N THR A 66 0.40 -2.48 5.19
CA THR A 66 -0.13 -2.33 6.55
C THR A 66 1.01 -2.19 7.56
N GLU A 67 2.08 -2.98 7.42
CA GLU A 67 3.31 -2.88 8.22
C GLU A 67 3.97 -1.51 8.11
N LYS A 68 4.09 -0.97 6.90
CA LYS A 68 4.70 0.34 6.68
C LYS A 68 3.95 1.43 7.44
N ILE A 69 2.63 1.51 7.29
CA ILE A 69 1.80 2.51 7.99
C ILE A 69 1.83 2.27 9.50
N TYR A 70 1.82 1.01 9.95
CA TYR A 70 1.96 0.67 11.36
C TYR A 70 3.27 1.21 11.95
N HIS A 71 4.42 1.00 11.29
CA HIS A 71 5.72 1.49 11.75
C HIS A 71 5.79 3.03 11.76
N GLU A 72 5.28 3.70 10.72
CA GLU A 72 5.18 5.16 10.69
C GLU A 72 4.31 5.69 11.85
N SER A 73 3.23 4.98 12.19
CA SER A 73 2.34 5.33 13.29
C SER A 73 2.96 5.08 14.67
N ASP A 74 3.71 3.99 14.82
CA ASP A 74 4.42 3.62 16.05
C ASP A 74 5.50 4.66 16.39
N ALA A 75 6.23 5.15 15.38
CA ALA A 75 7.20 6.23 15.55
C ALA A 75 6.52 7.54 16.01
N LEU A 76 5.43 7.96 15.35
CA LEU A 76 4.67 9.15 15.75
C LEU A 76 4.06 9.03 17.15
N GLN A 77 3.56 7.84 17.49
CA GLN A 77 3.04 7.56 18.83
C GLN A 77 4.16 7.65 19.88
N GLY A 78 5.35 7.12 19.60
CA GLY A 78 6.52 7.22 20.48
C GLY A 78 6.92 8.68 20.76
N GLU A 79 6.97 9.51 19.71
CA GLU A 79 7.26 10.95 19.86
C GLU A 79 6.15 11.69 20.62
N LEU A 80 4.88 11.36 20.39
CA LEU A 80 3.76 12.00 21.10
C LEU A 80 3.79 11.69 22.61
N VAL A 81 4.05 10.43 22.97
CA VAL A 81 4.12 9.96 24.37
C VAL A 81 5.17 10.71 25.20
N LEU A 82 6.24 11.22 24.57
CA LEU A 82 7.26 12.03 25.25
C LEU A 82 6.73 13.40 25.69
N ASP A 83 5.78 13.96 24.94
CA ASP A 83 5.19 15.28 25.22
C ASP A 83 4.00 15.21 26.19
N LEU A 84 3.46 14.02 26.44
CA LEU A 84 2.33 13.80 27.34
C LEU A 84 2.79 13.60 28.78
N ASP A 85 1.98 14.06 29.74
CA ASP A 85 2.18 13.87 31.17
C ASP A 85 1.49 12.59 31.70
N GLY A 86 1.68 12.28 32.98
CA GLY A 86 1.47 10.95 33.55
C GLY A 86 0.20 10.21 33.12
N GLU A 87 -0.98 10.81 33.29
CA GLU A 87 -2.25 10.16 32.97
C GLU A 87 -2.51 10.08 31.46
N GLU A 88 -2.28 11.18 30.74
CA GLU A 88 -2.47 11.24 29.29
C GLU A 88 -1.52 10.29 28.56
N ARG A 89 -0.27 10.20 29.04
CA ARG A 89 0.75 9.28 28.56
C ARG A 89 0.31 7.83 28.74
N GLN A 90 -0.18 7.49 29.93
CA GLN A 90 -0.60 6.12 30.24
C GLN A 90 -1.79 5.71 29.39
N SER A 91 -2.79 6.59 29.25
CA SER A 91 -3.94 6.37 28.36
C SER A 91 -3.50 6.15 26.91
N ALA A 92 -2.57 6.98 26.40
CA ALA A 92 -2.04 6.85 25.04
C ALA A 92 -1.27 5.52 24.82
N ILE A 93 -0.50 5.06 25.81
CA ILE A 93 0.21 3.77 25.77
C ILE A 93 -0.77 2.60 25.77
N GLU A 94 -1.78 2.63 26.64
CA GLU A 94 -2.80 1.60 26.73
C GLU A 94 -3.62 1.49 25.45
N ASP A 95 -4.06 2.62 24.91
CA ASP A 95 -4.76 2.63 23.63
C ASP A 95 -3.90 2.09 22.51
N TRP A 96 -2.63 2.50 22.43
CA TRP A 96 -1.71 1.94 21.43
C TRP A 96 -1.48 0.44 21.64
N SER A 97 -1.48 -0.06 22.88
CA SER A 97 -1.36 -1.50 23.14
C SER A 97 -2.50 -2.32 22.50
N LYS A 98 -3.73 -1.78 22.47
CA LYS A 98 -4.88 -2.40 21.81
C LYS A 98 -4.63 -2.51 20.31
N TRP A 99 -4.12 -1.44 19.70
CA TRP A 99 -3.72 -1.42 18.28
C TRP A 99 -2.63 -2.44 17.96
N ARG A 100 -1.57 -2.52 18.78
CA ARG A 100 -0.49 -3.52 18.60
C ARG A 100 -1.01 -4.95 18.68
N LYS A 101 -1.98 -5.22 19.56
CA LYS A 101 -2.62 -6.54 19.67
C LYS A 101 -3.43 -6.86 18.41
N LEU A 102 -4.27 -5.94 17.96
CA LEU A 102 -5.11 -6.11 16.78
C LEU A 102 -4.30 -6.34 15.49
N PHE A 103 -3.26 -5.52 15.29
CA PHE A 103 -2.35 -5.65 14.15
C PHE A 103 -1.67 -7.03 14.13
N ARG A 104 -1.10 -7.48 15.27
CA ARG A 104 -0.47 -8.80 15.37
C ARG A 104 -1.43 -9.93 15.05
N GLN A 105 -2.66 -9.85 15.56
CA GLN A 105 -3.68 -10.88 15.33
C GLN A 105 -4.04 -11.00 13.84
N ARG A 106 -4.35 -9.88 13.18
CA ARG A 106 -4.72 -9.88 11.75
C ARG A 106 -3.57 -10.31 10.85
N LYS A 107 -2.36 -9.79 11.11
CA LYS A 107 -1.15 -10.21 10.39
C LYS A 107 -0.91 -11.72 10.56
N SER A 108 -1.03 -12.25 11.77
CA SER A 108 -0.84 -13.69 12.03
C SER A 108 -1.84 -14.54 11.26
N ARG A 109 -3.11 -14.14 11.20
CA ARG A 109 -4.15 -14.85 10.43
C ARG A 109 -3.82 -14.85 8.93
N ALA A 110 -3.41 -13.70 8.40
CA ALA A 110 -3.00 -13.59 7.00
C ALA A 110 -1.77 -14.45 6.67
N CYS A 111 -0.77 -14.48 7.55
CA CYS A 111 0.40 -15.35 7.40
C CYS A 111 0.03 -16.85 7.43
N ALA A 112 -0.88 -17.26 8.31
CA ALA A 112 -1.34 -18.66 8.38
C ALA A 112 -1.98 -19.11 7.05
N ILE A 113 -2.83 -18.26 6.45
CA ILE A 113 -3.44 -18.53 5.14
C ILE A 113 -2.37 -18.66 4.05
N ILE A 114 -1.36 -17.79 4.09
CA ILE A 114 -0.22 -17.86 3.17
C ILE A 114 0.51 -19.20 3.35
N GLU A 115 0.78 -19.64 4.59
CA GLU A 115 1.48 -20.89 4.90
C GLU A 115 0.67 -22.12 4.46
N GLU A 116 -0.64 -22.16 4.74
CA GLU A 116 -1.56 -23.22 4.30
C GLU A 116 -1.57 -23.34 2.77
N ALA A 117 -1.60 -22.22 2.06
CA ALA A 117 -1.55 -22.19 0.60
C ALA A 117 -0.22 -22.71 0.02
N HIS A 118 0.88 -22.66 0.79
CA HIS A 118 2.15 -23.29 0.42
C HIS A 118 2.18 -24.77 0.80
N GLY A 119 1.64 -25.15 1.97
CA GLY A 119 1.61 -26.54 2.45
C GLY A 119 0.72 -27.48 1.62
N ASN A 120 -0.31 -26.94 0.96
CA ASN A 120 -1.18 -27.71 0.06
C ASN A 120 -0.57 -27.88 -1.36
N ARG A 121 0.59 -27.28 -1.62
CA ARG A 121 1.35 -27.43 -2.88
C ARG A 121 2.42 -28.51 -2.64
N GLY A 122 1.98 -29.76 -2.80
CA GLY A 122 2.63 -30.96 -2.25
C GLY A 122 4.14 -31.10 -2.46
N MET A 123 4.74 -31.88 -1.55
CA MET A 123 6.03 -32.56 -1.72
C MET A 123 6.03 -33.34 -3.05
N GLY A 124 6.45 -32.69 -4.12
CA GLY A 124 6.84 -33.30 -5.38
C GLY A 124 8.37 -33.32 -5.40
N ILE A 125 8.89 -34.46 -4.97
CA ILE A 125 10.26 -34.99 -5.12
C ILE A 125 11.12 -34.23 -6.15
N ASP A 126 12.25 -33.71 -5.68
CA ASP A 126 13.36 -33.21 -6.50
C ASP A 126 13.88 -34.32 -7.45
N SER A 127 14.06 -33.99 -8.74
CA SER A 127 15.10 -34.59 -9.58
C SER A 127 15.35 -33.72 -10.81
N ASP A 128 16.58 -33.21 -10.89
CA ASP A 128 17.37 -32.63 -12.00
C ASP A 128 16.68 -32.35 -13.34
N ASP A 129 16.92 -31.16 -13.92
CA ASP A 129 18.05 -31.02 -14.86
C ASP A 129 18.24 -29.56 -15.36
N SER A 130 19.49 -29.11 -15.22
CA SER A 130 20.26 -28.11 -15.98
C SER A 130 19.72 -26.73 -16.36
N CYS A 131 20.32 -25.73 -15.69
CA CYS A 131 21.01 -24.58 -16.30
C CYS A 131 20.32 -23.85 -17.46
N ARG A 132 19.68 -22.72 -17.15
CA ARG A 132 19.55 -21.60 -18.09
C ARG A 132 19.93 -20.29 -17.42
N PRO A 133 20.79 -19.44 -18.03
CA PRO A 133 21.23 -18.22 -17.37
C PRO A 133 20.06 -17.23 -17.33
N ALA A 134 19.79 -16.72 -16.13
CA ALA A 134 18.88 -15.60 -15.93
C ALA A 134 19.45 -14.35 -16.62
N VAL A 135 18.85 -13.96 -17.74
CA VAL A 135 19.03 -12.61 -18.29
C VAL A 135 18.11 -11.70 -17.50
N ARG A 136 18.70 -10.73 -16.79
CA ARG A 136 17.98 -9.68 -16.07
C ARG A 136 17.01 -8.97 -17.02
N ALA A 137 15.71 -9.10 -16.76
CA ALA A 137 14.73 -8.16 -17.29
C ALA A 137 14.88 -6.83 -16.54
N GLY A 138 15.65 -5.91 -17.12
CA GLY A 138 15.59 -4.51 -16.74
C GLY A 138 14.20 -3.94 -17.03
N ASN A 139 13.81 -2.95 -16.23
CA ASN A 139 12.59 -2.17 -16.40
C ASN A 139 12.54 -1.55 -17.80
N GLY A 140 11.92 -2.27 -18.74
CA GLY A 140 11.65 -1.81 -20.10
C GLY A 140 10.15 -1.60 -20.25
N ARG A 141 9.76 -0.33 -20.32
CA ARG A 141 8.44 0.15 -20.72
C ARG A 141 7.85 -0.72 -21.84
N LEU A 142 6.62 -1.21 -21.65
CA LEU A 142 5.86 -1.89 -22.71
C LEU A 142 5.87 -1.00 -23.96
N PRO A 143 6.29 -1.49 -25.14
CA PRO A 143 6.14 -0.73 -26.36
C PRO A 143 4.64 -0.53 -26.63
N GLU A 144 4.17 0.71 -26.52
CA GLU A 144 2.89 1.13 -27.10
C GLU A 144 3.01 0.98 -28.61
N MET A 145 2.62 -0.20 -29.09
CA MET A 145 2.57 -0.49 -30.52
C MET A 145 1.15 -0.22 -30.99
N LYS A 146 1.02 0.72 -31.93
CA LYS A 146 -0.24 1.01 -32.64
C LYS A 146 -0.68 -0.25 -33.38
N LEU A 147 -1.53 -1.05 -32.74
CA LEU A 147 -2.09 -2.27 -33.31
C LEU A 147 -3.08 -1.89 -34.42
N PRO A 148 -3.06 -2.56 -35.59
CA PRO A 148 -4.13 -2.49 -36.57
C PRO A 148 -5.45 -2.91 -35.90
N HIS A 149 -6.49 -2.09 -36.04
CA HIS A 149 -7.75 -2.25 -35.29
C HIS A 149 -8.55 -3.54 -35.62
N ASP A 150 -8.22 -4.24 -36.71
CA ASP A 150 -8.98 -5.39 -37.24
C ASP A 150 -8.26 -6.74 -37.12
N LEU A 151 -7.62 -7.02 -35.98
CA LEU A 151 -7.17 -8.40 -35.69
C LEU A 151 -8.36 -9.26 -35.21
N ASP A 152 -8.47 -10.47 -35.78
CA ASP A 152 -9.43 -11.46 -35.31
C ASP A 152 -9.08 -11.93 -33.88
N ALA A 153 -10.08 -12.48 -33.16
CA ALA A 153 -9.89 -12.85 -31.76
C ALA A 153 -8.88 -13.99 -31.57
N ALA A 154 -8.70 -14.85 -32.59
CA ALA A 154 -7.68 -15.90 -32.57
C ALA A 154 -6.27 -15.31 -32.62
N THR A 155 -6.00 -14.35 -33.50
CA THR A 155 -4.69 -13.68 -33.59
C THR A 155 -4.42 -12.83 -32.35
N LYS A 156 -5.44 -12.16 -31.80
CA LYS A 156 -5.34 -11.47 -30.51
C LYS A 156 -4.98 -12.43 -29.39
N PHE A 157 -5.50 -13.66 -29.40
CA PHE A 157 -5.16 -14.66 -28.40
C PHE A 157 -3.74 -15.21 -28.58
N THR A 158 -3.31 -15.49 -29.80
CA THR A 158 -1.93 -15.87 -30.10
C THR A 158 -0.96 -14.80 -29.60
N TYR A 159 -1.25 -13.53 -29.88
CA TYR A 159 -0.43 -12.41 -29.41
C TYR A 159 -0.41 -12.31 -27.89
N LEU A 160 -1.56 -12.41 -27.23
CA LEU A 160 -1.67 -12.42 -25.77
C LEU A 160 -0.79 -13.52 -25.15
N ILE A 161 -0.85 -14.73 -25.71
CA ILE A 161 0.00 -15.85 -25.31
C ILE A 161 1.49 -15.53 -25.47
N CYS A 162 1.90 -14.98 -26.61
CA CYS A 162 3.30 -14.63 -26.85
C CYS A 162 3.80 -13.48 -25.95
N SER A 163 2.91 -12.59 -25.52
CA SER A 163 3.23 -11.45 -24.66
C SER A 163 3.19 -11.76 -23.15
N THR A 164 2.74 -12.97 -22.77
CA THR A 164 2.65 -13.39 -21.37
C THR A 164 3.79 -14.34 -21.05
N GLU A 165 4.43 -14.14 -19.89
CA GLU A 165 5.53 -14.98 -19.42
C GLU A 165 5.30 -15.40 -17.96
N GLY A 166 6.04 -16.41 -17.52
CA GLY A 166 6.01 -16.91 -16.14
C GLY A 166 4.59 -17.22 -15.65
N ARG A 167 4.22 -16.69 -14.47
CA ARG A 167 2.93 -16.98 -13.83
C ARG A 167 1.72 -16.53 -14.66
N ALA A 168 1.86 -15.47 -15.45
CA ALA A 168 0.79 -15.01 -16.33
C ALA A 168 0.54 -16.02 -17.46
N ARG A 169 1.61 -16.54 -18.06
CA ARG A 169 1.53 -17.62 -19.07
C ARG A 169 0.91 -18.88 -18.49
N SER A 170 1.38 -19.35 -17.33
CA SER A 170 0.86 -20.55 -16.67
C SER A 170 -0.63 -20.45 -16.30
N SER A 171 -1.14 -19.24 -16.04
CA SER A 171 -2.55 -19.03 -15.69
C SER A 171 -3.52 -19.26 -16.87
N ILE A 172 -3.02 -19.22 -18.11
CA ILE A 172 -3.83 -19.38 -19.34
C ILE A 172 -3.39 -20.57 -20.19
N GLU A 173 -2.41 -21.36 -19.73
CA GLU A 173 -1.82 -22.47 -20.50
C GLU A 173 -2.81 -23.60 -20.81
N GLY A 174 -3.77 -23.85 -19.92
CA GLY A 174 -4.82 -24.86 -20.11
C GLY A 174 -5.99 -24.41 -20.99
N ILE A 175 -5.97 -23.19 -21.52
CA ILE A 175 -7.06 -22.63 -22.33
C ILE A 175 -6.75 -22.89 -23.81
N PRO A 176 -7.59 -23.65 -24.55
CA PRO A 176 -7.34 -23.91 -25.97
C PRO A 176 -7.35 -22.62 -26.78
N LEU A 177 -6.39 -22.46 -27.69
CA LEU A 177 -6.25 -21.29 -28.55
C LEU A 177 -7.40 -21.24 -29.59
N THR A 178 -8.50 -20.60 -29.21
CA THR A 178 -9.66 -20.38 -30.08
C THR A 178 -10.16 -18.95 -29.92
N ALA A 179 -10.80 -18.42 -30.96
CA ALA A 179 -11.38 -17.07 -30.95
C ALA A 179 -12.39 -16.86 -29.80
N ALA A 180 -13.16 -17.88 -29.44
CA ALA A 180 -14.14 -17.83 -28.35
C ALA A 180 -13.47 -17.73 -26.96
N ASN A 181 -12.29 -18.31 -26.81
CA ASN A 181 -11.60 -18.40 -25.52
C ASN A 181 -10.73 -17.17 -25.20
N TYR A 182 -10.52 -16.27 -26.16
CA TYR A 182 -9.74 -15.04 -25.94
C TYR A 182 -10.26 -14.22 -24.76
N GLN A 183 -11.58 -14.00 -24.68
CA GLN A 183 -12.18 -13.22 -23.61
C GLN A 183 -12.02 -13.88 -22.23
N GLN A 184 -12.05 -15.22 -22.19
CA GLN A 184 -11.80 -15.98 -20.97
C GLN A 184 -10.34 -15.86 -20.51
N ALA A 185 -9.37 -15.91 -21.44
CA ALA A 185 -7.97 -15.70 -21.10
C ALA A 185 -7.72 -14.27 -20.56
N VAL A 186 -8.33 -13.26 -21.18
CA VAL A 186 -8.26 -11.86 -20.72
C VAL A 186 -8.90 -11.69 -19.35
N SER A 187 -10.06 -12.31 -19.08
CA SER A 187 -10.73 -12.19 -17.78
C SER A 187 -9.91 -12.83 -16.66
N ILE A 188 -9.29 -13.98 -16.90
CA ILE A 188 -8.40 -14.64 -15.94
C ILE A 188 -7.16 -13.78 -15.64
N LEU A 189 -6.55 -13.20 -16.67
CA LEU A 189 -5.40 -12.32 -16.49
C LEU A 189 -5.78 -11.04 -15.74
N LYS A 190 -6.92 -10.42 -16.06
CA LYS A 190 -7.42 -9.25 -15.33
C LYS A 190 -7.77 -9.58 -13.88
N ALA A 191 -8.38 -10.73 -13.63
CA ALA A 191 -8.72 -11.16 -12.28
C ALA A 191 -7.47 -11.41 -11.42
N ARG A 192 -6.42 -12.04 -11.99
CA ARG A 192 -5.20 -12.36 -11.23
C ARG A 192 -4.16 -11.24 -11.18
N PHE A 193 -4.07 -10.41 -12.21
CA PHE A 193 -2.98 -9.45 -12.35
C PHE A 193 -3.46 -8.01 -12.53
N GLY A 194 -4.76 -7.77 -12.74
CA GLY A 194 -5.31 -6.44 -12.92
C GLY A 194 -5.29 -5.60 -11.64
N ARG A 195 -5.24 -6.24 -10.46
CA ARG A 195 -5.14 -5.61 -9.12
C ARG A 195 -5.92 -4.29 -9.00
N PRO A 196 -7.23 -4.27 -9.34
CA PRO A 196 -7.98 -3.01 -9.41
C PRO A 196 -8.08 -2.30 -8.06
N ARG A 197 -8.15 -3.07 -6.95
CA ARG A 197 -8.12 -2.53 -5.58
C ARG A 197 -6.82 -1.75 -5.31
N MET A 198 -5.67 -2.21 -5.80
CA MET A 198 -4.40 -1.49 -5.69
C MET A 198 -4.41 -0.17 -6.43
N VAL A 199 -4.91 -0.14 -7.66
CA VAL A 199 -4.96 1.10 -8.47
C VAL A 199 -5.85 2.15 -7.80
N VAL A 200 -7.03 1.75 -7.34
CA VAL A 200 -7.93 2.64 -6.60
C VAL A 200 -7.26 3.16 -5.32
N ARG A 201 -6.55 2.30 -4.61
CA ARG A 201 -5.86 2.64 -3.37
C ARG A 201 -4.64 3.54 -3.55
N GLU A 202 -3.82 3.30 -4.56
CA GLU A 202 -2.67 4.15 -4.89
C GLU A 202 -3.18 5.57 -5.20
N ASN A 203 -4.26 5.64 -5.98
CA ASN A 203 -4.94 6.91 -6.29
C ASN A 203 -5.50 7.58 -5.03
N LEU A 204 -6.20 6.85 -4.16
CA LEU A 204 -6.70 7.40 -2.88
C LEU A 204 -5.56 7.86 -1.96
N THR A 205 -4.46 7.12 -1.94
CA THR A 205 -3.25 7.47 -1.19
C THR A 205 -2.62 8.75 -1.72
N ALA A 206 -2.54 8.89 -3.05
CA ALA A 206 -2.05 10.10 -3.69
C ALA A 206 -2.95 11.29 -3.31
N LEU A 207 -4.27 11.13 -3.42
CA LEU A 207 -5.25 12.15 -3.05
C LEU A 207 -5.12 12.61 -1.59
N TRP A 208 -4.93 11.69 -0.64
CA TRP A 208 -4.78 12.06 0.77
C TRP A 208 -3.42 12.67 1.13
N LYS A 209 -2.39 12.47 0.30
CA LYS A 209 -1.09 13.13 0.47
C LYS A 209 -1.07 14.54 -0.11
N LEU A 210 -2.08 14.91 -0.91
CA LEU A 210 -2.18 16.26 -1.43
C LEU A 210 -2.40 17.25 -0.28
N PRO A 211 -1.81 18.45 -0.35
CA PRO A 211 -2.15 19.52 0.57
C PRO A 211 -3.65 19.82 0.48
N ALA A 212 -4.27 20.23 1.59
CA ALA A 212 -5.67 20.64 1.59
C ALA A 212 -5.88 21.70 0.49
N CYS A 213 -6.84 21.48 -0.41
CA CYS A 213 -7.18 22.43 -1.47
C CYS A 213 -7.54 23.77 -0.82
N SER A 214 -6.60 24.72 -0.79
CA SER A 214 -6.82 26.01 -0.12
C SER A 214 -7.63 26.96 -1.00
N GLU A 215 -7.76 26.67 -2.30
CA GLU A 215 -8.60 27.43 -3.22
C GLU A 215 -9.36 26.49 -4.15
N MET A 216 -10.68 26.46 -4.04
CA MET A 216 -11.58 25.93 -5.07
C MET A 216 -11.71 26.97 -6.19
N SER A 217 -10.57 27.40 -6.74
CA SER A 217 -10.47 28.32 -7.86
C SER A 217 -10.31 27.51 -9.15
N MET A 218 -10.98 27.93 -10.22
CA MET A 218 -10.94 27.29 -11.54
C MET A 218 -9.49 27.05 -12.02
N ARG A 219 -8.53 27.90 -11.62
CA ARG A 219 -7.09 27.74 -11.92
C ARG A 219 -6.41 26.62 -11.12
N GLY A 220 -6.79 26.41 -9.87
CA GLY A 220 -6.22 25.34 -9.03
C GLY A 220 -6.65 23.95 -9.49
N ILE A 221 -7.88 23.83 -10.01
CA ILE A 221 -8.38 22.57 -10.59
C ILE A 221 -7.71 22.28 -11.94
N GLN A 222 -7.48 23.30 -12.78
CA GLN A 222 -6.79 23.14 -14.06
C GLN A 222 -5.35 22.62 -13.88
N SER A 223 -4.63 23.15 -12.89
CA SER A 223 -3.25 22.73 -12.57
C SER A 223 -3.11 21.29 -12.06
N LEU A 224 -4.19 20.65 -11.59
CA LEU A 224 -4.18 19.25 -11.14
C LEU A 224 -4.42 18.25 -12.28
N VAL A 225 -4.89 18.73 -13.43
CA VAL A 225 -5.17 17.92 -14.63
C VAL A 225 -3.97 17.89 -15.58
N ASP A 226 -3.02 18.83 -15.41
CA ASP A 226 -1.90 19.05 -16.33
C ASP A 226 -0.55 18.45 -15.86
N GLU A 227 -0.53 17.61 -14.81
CA GLU A 227 0.61 16.71 -14.45
C GLU A 227 0.33 15.26 -14.87
#